data_AF-A0A972AWE8-F1
#
_entry.id   AF-A0A972AWE8-F1
#
_cell.length_a   1.000
_cell.length_b   1.000
_cell.length_c   1.000
_cell.angle_alpha   90.00
_cell.angle_beta   90.00
_cell.angle_gamma   90.00
#
_symmetry.space_group_name_H-M   'P 1'
#
loop_
_entity.id
_entity.type
_entity.pdbx_description
1 polymer ?
#
loop_
_entity_poly.entity_id
_entity_poly.type
_entity_poly.pdbx_seq_one_letter_code
_entity_poly.pdbx_strand_id
1 'polypeptide(L)'
;MKKSMVLFLCIILLLASSCSMSKSYGSKETPAPIGTAVTFQSKTSDDEPYIFSMTMKEVTRDEEAAKKFELADDEEALFFTVEIELQEFEDKGSGGLLFSNMFFTYLDENFEKYENSELQLSELTLNEKLSAGDKITRTVVIDIPKDGQGYVTYLDRLHFKVSE
;
A
#
# COMPACT_ATOMS: atom_id res chain seq x y z
N MET A 1 -31.97 -0.77 57.72
CA MET A 1 -31.68 0.35 56.80
C MET A 1 -30.93 -0.23 55.61
N LYS A 2 -31.66 -0.42 54.50
CA LYS A 2 -31.15 -0.88 53.20
C LYS A 2 -31.08 0.35 52.31
N LYS A 3 -29.91 0.68 51.74
CA LYS A 3 -29.67 1.54 50.55
C LYS A 3 -28.21 2.02 50.62
N SER A 4 -27.34 1.40 49.84
CA SER A 4 -26.12 1.96 49.25
C SER A 4 -25.13 0.83 48.96
N MET A 5 -25.45 -0.01 47.97
CA MET A 5 -24.47 -0.93 47.42
C MET A 5 -24.83 -1.33 45.99
N VAL A 6 -25.27 -0.36 45.17
CA VAL A 6 -25.61 -0.60 43.75
C VAL A 6 -24.92 0.41 42.82
N LEU A 7 -24.13 1.36 43.34
CA LEU A 7 -23.55 2.43 42.52
C LEU A 7 -22.07 2.21 42.12
N PHE A 8 -21.51 1.01 42.34
CA PHE A 8 -20.13 0.69 41.95
C PHE A 8 -20.02 -0.36 40.83
N LEU A 9 -21.15 -0.90 40.35
CA LEU A 9 -21.14 -1.93 39.31
C LEU A 9 -21.35 -1.38 37.88
N CYS A 10 -21.75 -0.12 37.72
CA CYS A 10 -22.00 0.46 36.39
C CYS A 10 -20.76 1.08 35.73
N ILE A 11 -19.68 1.34 36.47
CA ILE A 11 -18.46 1.98 35.92
C ILE A 11 -17.50 0.95 35.30
N ILE A 12 -17.57 -0.32 35.70
CA ILE A 12 -16.70 -1.37 35.16
C ILE A 12 -17.26 -1.99 33.86
N LEU A 13 -18.56 -1.79 33.57
CA LEU A 13 -19.20 -2.24 32.32
C LEU A 13 -19.02 -1.29 31.13
N LEU A 14 -18.40 -0.12 31.33
CA LEU A 14 -18.20 0.90 30.28
C LEU A 14 -16.81 0.87 29.61
N LEU A 15 -15.91 0.00 30.05
CA LEU A 15 -14.56 -0.14 29.47
C LEU A 15 -14.39 -1.36 28.56
N ALA A 16 -15.46 -2.11 28.29
CA ALA A 16 -15.40 -3.33 27.48
C ALA A 16 -15.76 -3.14 25.99
N SER A 17 -16.01 -1.92 25.51
CA SER A 17 -16.58 -1.70 24.15
C SER A 17 -15.80 -0.71 23.27
N SER A 18 -14.48 -0.74 23.31
CA SER A 18 -13.67 -0.15 22.24
C SER A 18 -12.33 -0.85 22.04
N CYS A 19 -12.27 -2.16 22.28
CA CYS A 19 -11.34 -3.01 21.54
C CYS A 19 -11.94 -3.18 20.13
N SER A 20 -11.97 -2.08 19.36
CA SER A 20 -12.05 -2.17 17.91
C SER A 20 -10.79 -2.92 17.52
N MET A 21 -10.92 -4.21 17.21
CA MET A 21 -9.88 -4.89 16.43
C MET A 21 -9.73 -4.05 15.18
N SER A 22 -8.73 -3.15 15.14
CA SER A 22 -8.37 -2.46 13.93
C SER A 22 -8.08 -3.55 12.93
N LYS A 23 -8.95 -3.71 11.92
CA LYS A 23 -8.70 -4.65 10.84
C LYS A 23 -7.30 -4.33 10.31
N SER A 24 -6.40 -5.31 10.36
CA SER A 24 -5.12 -5.19 9.69
C SER A 24 -5.43 -5.13 8.20
N TYR A 25 -5.14 -4.00 7.58
CA TYR A 25 -5.33 -3.75 6.16
C TYR A 25 -4.06 -4.11 5.39
N GLY A 26 -4.20 -4.34 4.08
CA GLY A 26 -3.09 -4.58 3.17
C GLY A 26 -2.91 -6.04 2.75
N SER A 27 -3.66 -7.00 3.31
CA SER A 27 -3.65 -8.38 2.82
C SER A 27 -4.57 -8.56 1.61
N LYS A 28 -4.48 -9.72 0.95
CA LYS A 28 -5.38 -10.14 -0.12
C LYS A 28 -6.85 -10.13 0.31
N GLU A 29 -7.12 -10.63 1.53
CA GLU A 29 -8.47 -10.75 2.10
C GLU A 29 -9.00 -9.43 2.65
N THR A 30 -8.09 -8.52 3.04
CA THR A 30 -8.44 -7.21 3.60
C THR A 30 -7.54 -6.15 2.96
N PRO A 31 -7.74 -5.83 1.67
CA PRO A 31 -6.93 -4.86 0.95
C PRO A 31 -7.05 -3.48 1.61
N ALA A 32 -5.99 -2.69 1.47
CA ALA A 32 -5.90 -1.35 2.00
C ALA A 32 -6.82 -0.39 1.25
N PRO A 33 -7.67 0.39 1.96
CA PRO A 33 -8.38 1.49 1.35
C PRO A 33 -7.39 2.57 0.89
N ILE A 34 -7.68 3.20 -0.25
CA ILE A 34 -6.95 4.38 -0.71
C ILE A 34 -6.94 5.45 0.38
N GLY A 35 -5.80 6.11 0.59
CA GLY A 35 -5.60 7.10 1.63
C GLY A 35 -5.31 6.55 3.03
N THR A 36 -5.33 5.22 3.22
CA THR A 36 -5.00 4.59 4.51
C THR A 36 -3.53 4.17 4.55
N ALA A 37 -2.80 4.65 5.57
CA ALA A 37 -1.44 4.19 5.83
C ALA A 37 -1.46 2.75 6.35
N VAL A 38 -0.66 1.89 5.73
CA VAL A 38 -0.48 0.49 6.14
C VAL A 38 0.96 0.27 6.55
N THR A 39 1.16 -0.21 7.78
CA THR A 39 2.48 -0.63 8.26
C THR A 39 2.74 -2.07 7.87
N PHE A 40 3.90 -2.30 7.30
CA PHE A 40 4.36 -3.58 6.81
C PHE A 40 5.69 -3.94 7.46
N GLN A 41 5.75 -5.17 7.98
CA GLN A 41 6.96 -5.75 8.52
C GLN A 41 7.39 -6.92 7.64
N SER A 42 8.65 -6.92 7.23
CA SER A 42 9.23 -7.98 6.43
C SER A 42 10.73 -8.05 6.68
N LYS A 43 11.41 -8.82 5.85
CA LYS A 43 12.85 -8.96 5.87
C LYS A 43 13.41 -8.90 4.45
N THR A 44 14.65 -8.45 4.33
CA THR A 44 15.41 -8.50 3.07
C THR A 44 15.75 -9.96 2.71
N SER A 45 16.36 -10.17 1.54
CA SER A 45 16.89 -11.49 1.15
C SER A 45 17.94 -12.04 2.13
N ASP A 46 18.61 -11.15 2.87
CA ASP A 46 19.64 -11.49 3.85
C ASP A 46 19.06 -11.63 5.28
N ASP A 47 17.74 -11.81 5.39
CA ASP A 47 16.97 -11.97 6.63
C ASP A 47 17.02 -10.75 7.57
N GLU A 48 17.35 -9.57 7.04
CA GLU A 48 17.40 -8.33 7.81
C GLU A 48 16.00 -7.74 7.97
N PRO A 49 15.48 -7.59 9.20
CA PRO A 49 14.14 -7.08 9.42
C PRO A 49 14.05 -5.60 9.06
N TYR A 50 12.90 -5.24 8.49
CA TYR A 50 12.54 -3.85 8.27
C TYR A 50 11.05 -3.63 8.50
N ILE A 51 10.69 -2.39 8.86
CA ILE A 51 9.33 -1.92 9.01
C ILE A 51 9.18 -0.64 8.20
N PHE A 52 8.20 -0.59 7.31
CA PHE A 52 7.82 0.65 6.62
C PHE A 52 6.31 0.84 6.68
N SER A 53 5.86 2.09 6.54
CA SER A 53 4.47 2.39 6.25
C SER A 53 4.31 2.92 4.83
N MET A 54 3.23 2.53 4.17
CA MET A 54 2.90 3.00 2.82
C MET A 54 1.44 3.43 2.75
N THR A 55 1.20 4.56 2.08
CA THR A 55 -0.14 5.03 1.73
C THR A 55 -0.22 5.25 0.23
N MET A 56 -1.21 4.65 -0.44
CA MET A 56 -1.54 4.95 -1.83
C MET A 56 -2.65 6.00 -1.89
N LYS A 57 -2.50 7.04 -2.70
CA LYS A 57 -3.41 8.20 -2.83
C LYS A 57 -3.52 8.62 -4.30
N GLU A 58 -4.48 9.51 -4.59
CA GLU A 58 -4.58 10.22 -5.87
C GLU A 58 -4.59 9.27 -7.08
N VAL A 59 -5.33 8.17 -6.96
CA VAL A 59 -5.43 7.15 -8.00
C VAL A 59 -6.25 7.70 -9.17
N THR A 60 -5.64 7.77 -10.36
CA THR A 60 -6.24 8.34 -11.57
C THR A 60 -5.97 7.43 -12.76
N ARG A 61 -6.99 7.17 -13.57
CA ARG A 61 -6.87 6.50 -14.87
C ARG A 61 -6.81 7.54 -15.98
N ASP A 62 -5.92 7.35 -16.96
CA ASP A 62 -5.72 8.32 -18.04
C ASP A 62 -5.48 7.62 -19.40
N GLU A 63 -6.51 7.63 -20.24
CA GLU A 63 -6.45 7.10 -21.61
C GLU A 63 -5.59 7.94 -22.55
N GLU A 64 -5.46 9.25 -22.33
CA GLU A 64 -4.62 10.11 -23.17
C GLU A 64 -3.14 9.90 -22.85
N ALA A 65 -2.82 9.64 -21.58
CA ALA A 65 -1.50 9.19 -21.18
C ALA A 65 -1.15 7.82 -21.78
N ALA A 66 -2.13 6.91 -21.95
CA ALA A 66 -1.92 5.63 -22.62
C ALA A 66 -1.35 5.82 -24.04
N LYS A 67 -1.89 6.78 -24.80
CA LYS A 67 -1.36 7.13 -26.14
C LYS A 67 0.04 7.73 -26.06
N LYS A 68 0.33 8.55 -25.04
CA LYS A 68 1.66 9.14 -24.84
C LYS A 68 2.72 8.08 -24.53
N PHE A 69 2.34 7.03 -23.80
CA PHE A 69 3.22 5.91 -23.45
C PHE A 69 3.16 4.76 -24.46
N GLU A 70 2.45 4.93 -25.58
CA GLU A 70 2.32 3.91 -26.64
C GLU A 70 1.79 2.55 -26.10
N LEU A 71 0.87 2.59 -25.13
CA LEU A 71 0.22 1.39 -24.59
C LEU A 71 -0.68 0.72 -25.63
N ALA A 72 -1.05 -0.54 -25.41
CA ALA A 72 -1.99 -1.24 -26.28
C ALA A 72 -3.40 -0.59 -26.26
N ASP A 73 -4.19 -0.82 -27.30
CA ASP A 73 -5.53 -0.22 -27.43
C ASP A 73 -6.51 -0.66 -26.31
N ASP A 74 -6.25 -1.79 -25.67
CA ASP A 74 -7.01 -2.36 -24.56
C ASP A 74 -6.39 -2.03 -23.18
N GLU A 75 -5.42 -1.12 -23.13
CA GLU A 75 -4.73 -0.69 -21.92
C GLU A 75 -4.96 0.79 -21.59
N GLU A 76 -4.77 1.14 -20.33
CA GLU A 76 -4.74 2.51 -19.86
C GLU A 76 -3.64 2.72 -18.81
N ALA A 77 -3.21 3.97 -18.63
CA ALA A 77 -2.23 4.32 -17.60
C ALA A 77 -2.94 4.59 -16.26
N LEU A 78 -2.52 3.88 -15.21
CA LEU A 78 -2.92 4.14 -13.83
C LEU A 78 -1.84 4.93 -13.11
N PHE A 79 -2.16 6.17 -12.75
CA PHE A 79 -1.34 7.03 -11.92
C PHE A 79 -1.77 6.91 -10.47
N PHE A 80 -0.81 6.85 -9.55
CA PHE A 80 -1.08 6.95 -8.12
C PHE A 80 0.11 7.54 -7.37
N THR A 81 -0.17 8.28 -6.30
CA THR A 81 0.86 8.80 -5.40
C THR A 81 1.06 7.85 -4.24
N VAL A 82 2.30 7.45 -3.97
CA VAL A 82 2.68 6.71 -2.77
C VAL A 82 3.44 7.59 -1.79
N GLU A 83 3.03 7.55 -0.54
CA GLU A 83 3.80 8.05 0.59
C GLU A 83 4.42 6.87 1.31
N ILE A 84 5.74 6.90 1.50
CA ILE A 84 6.50 5.82 2.13
C ILE A 84 7.30 6.41 3.28
N GLU A 85 7.25 5.76 4.43
CA GLU A 85 8.10 6.05 5.58
C GLU A 85 8.80 4.77 6.02
N LEU A 86 10.13 4.75 5.97
CA LEU A 86 10.91 3.64 6.51
C LEU A 86 11.10 3.85 8.00
N GLN A 87 10.46 3.04 8.82
CA GLN A 87 10.41 3.22 10.27
C GLN A 87 11.59 2.53 10.96
N GLU A 88 11.88 1.29 10.55
CA GLU A 88 12.96 0.49 11.11
C GLU A 88 13.71 -0.22 9.98
N PHE A 89 15.03 -0.08 9.97
CA PHE A 89 15.96 -0.87 9.15
C PHE A 89 17.38 -0.64 9.68
N GLU A 90 18.11 -1.72 9.94
CA GLU A 90 19.52 -1.63 10.33
C GLU A 90 20.40 -1.76 9.08
N ASP A 91 20.91 -0.64 8.59
CA ASP A 91 21.78 -0.65 7.41
C ASP A 91 23.18 -1.18 7.73
N LYS A 92 23.52 -2.35 7.18
CA LYS A 92 24.85 -2.97 7.29
C LYS A 92 25.82 -2.59 6.18
N GLY A 93 25.61 -1.44 5.53
CA GLY A 93 26.48 -0.88 4.48
C GLY A 93 25.90 -0.91 3.07
N SER A 94 24.60 -1.17 2.95
CA SER A 94 23.83 -1.11 1.70
C SER A 94 23.50 0.32 1.26
N GLY A 95 23.57 1.30 2.18
CA GLY A 95 23.20 2.69 1.96
C GLY A 95 21.69 2.92 2.02
N GLY A 96 20.94 2.03 2.71
CA GLY A 96 19.49 2.10 2.90
C GLY A 96 18.70 1.01 2.15
N LEU A 97 17.43 0.88 2.51
CA LEU A 97 16.50 -0.07 1.90
C LEU A 97 15.95 0.50 0.59
N LEU A 98 16.05 -0.25 -0.50
CA LEU A 98 15.57 0.16 -1.81
C LEU A 98 14.03 0.07 -1.89
N PHE A 99 13.40 1.19 -2.22
CA PHE A 99 12.02 1.25 -2.68
C PHE A 99 12.02 1.55 -4.17
N SER A 100 11.40 0.67 -4.94
CA SER A 100 11.35 0.79 -6.39
C SER A 100 9.95 0.57 -6.92
N ASN A 101 9.62 1.25 -8.02
CA ASN A 101 8.41 1.03 -8.79
C ASN A 101 8.33 -0.41 -9.34
N MET A 102 9.47 -1.09 -9.55
CA MET A 102 9.53 -2.49 -10.01
C MET A 102 8.86 -3.50 -9.07
N PHE A 103 8.58 -3.10 -7.84
CA PHE A 103 7.89 -3.94 -6.87
C PHE A 103 6.37 -3.77 -6.90
N PHE A 104 5.84 -2.86 -7.74
CA PHE A 104 4.42 -2.77 -7.98
C PHE A 104 3.96 -3.74 -9.06
N THR A 105 2.83 -4.40 -8.80
CA THR A 105 2.17 -5.31 -9.74
C THR A 105 0.68 -5.01 -9.76
N TYR A 106 0.04 -5.03 -10.93
CA TYR A 106 -1.42 -5.05 -11.03
C TYR A 106 -1.95 -6.48 -11.06
N LEU A 107 -2.97 -6.74 -10.24
CA LEU A 107 -3.74 -7.99 -10.23
C LEU A 107 -5.19 -7.71 -10.58
N ASP A 108 -5.82 -8.61 -11.34
CA ASP A 108 -7.25 -8.55 -11.64
C ASP A 108 -8.12 -8.88 -10.40
N GLU A 109 -9.45 -8.90 -10.56
CA GLU A 109 -10.38 -9.26 -9.48
C GLU A 109 -10.21 -10.69 -8.94
N ASN A 110 -9.61 -11.59 -9.73
CA ASN A 110 -9.31 -12.96 -9.35
C ASN A 110 -7.93 -13.09 -8.69
N PHE A 111 -7.20 -11.98 -8.55
CA PHE A 111 -5.81 -11.90 -8.09
C PHE A 111 -4.82 -12.62 -9.02
N GLU A 112 -5.15 -12.68 -10.31
CA GLU A 112 -4.23 -13.10 -11.35
C GLU A 112 -3.42 -11.89 -11.83
N LYS A 113 -2.12 -12.10 -12.04
CA LYS A 113 -1.24 -11.03 -12.50
C LYS A 113 -1.61 -10.65 -13.93
N TYR A 114 -1.77 -9.35 -14.17
CA TYR A 114 -1.85 -8.85 -15.53
C TYR A 114 -0.46 -8.93 -16.17
N GLU A 115 -0.31 -9.78 -17.18
CA GLU A 115 1.02 -10.14 -17.73
C GLU A 115 1.70 -8.96 -18.43
N ASN A 116 0.91 -8.09 -19.05
CA ASN A 116 1.39 -6.86 -19.67
C ASN A 116 1.48 -5.71 -18.66
N SER A 117 1.62 -5.96 -17.35
CA SER A 117 1.91 -4.87 -16.43
C SER A 117 3.39 -4.43 -16.59
N GLU A 118 3.76 -3.85 -17.74
CA GLU A 118 5.07 -3.30 -18.00
C GLU A 118 5.19 -1.86 -17.45
N LEU A 119 6.15 -1.66 -16.55
CA LEU A 119 6.45 -0.33 -16.02
C LEU A 119 7.07 0.55 -17.11
N GLN A 120 6.25 1.39 -17.72
CA GLN A 120 6.69 2.42 -18.65
C GLN A 120 7.39 3.54 -17.86
N LEU A 121 8.72 3.56 -17.96
CA LEU A 121 9.64 4.41 -17.20
C LEU A 121 10.18 5.55 -18.08
N SER A 122 10.21 6.77 -17.54
CA SER A 122 11.49 7.52 -17.49
C SER A 122 11.48 8.79 -16.63
N GLU A 123 10.33 9.39 -16.27
CA GLU A 123 10.34 10.67 -15.51
C GLU A 123 9.71 10.60 -14.10
N LEU A 124 8.84 9.62 -13.83
CA LEU A 124 8.14 9.47 -12.54
C LEU A 124 8.62 8.22 -11.79
N THR A 125 9.92 8.13 -11.54
CA THR A 125 10.54 6.90 -11.05
C THR A 125 10.68 6.91 -9.53
N LEU A 126 9.93 6.04 -8.84
CA LEU A 126 10.32 5.61 -7.50
C LEU A 126 11.49 4.63 -7.65
N ASN A 127 12.70 5.05 -7.25
CA ASN A 127 13.88 4.19 -7.21
C ASN A 127 14.89 4.75 -6.20
N GLU A 128 14.54 4.67 -4.92
CA GLU A 128 15.24 5.38 -3.85
C GLU A 128 15.61 4.45 -2.72
N LYS A 129 16.82 4.65 -2.18
CA LYS A 129 17.22 4.02 -0.93
C LYS A 129 16.86 4.93 0.22
N LEU A 130 16.17 4.38 1.21
CA LEU A 130 15.75 5.09 2.41
C LEU A 130 16.52 4.55 3.62
N SER A 131 16.87 5.45 4.54
CA SER A 131 17.33 5.13 5.89
C SER A 131 16.15 5.14 6.87
N ALA A 132 16.31 4.52 8.03
CA ALA A 132 15.29 4.58 9.08
C ALA A 132 14.99 6.03 9.49
N GLY A 133 13.72 6.40 9.51
CA GLY A 133 13.21 7.76 9.71
C GLY A 133 12.95 8.54 8.41
N ASP A 134 13.42 8.08 7.26
CA ASP A 134 13.19 8.78 5.99
C ASP A 134 11.73 8.63 5.52
N LYS A 135 11.23 9.71 4.90
CA LYS A 135 9.91 9.76 4.28
C LYS A 135 10.00 10.33 2.87
N ILE A 136 9.33 9.68 1.93
CA ILE A 136 9.22 10.12 0.54
C ILE A 136 7.78 10.10 0.03
N THR A 137 7.53 10.92 -0.98
CA THR A 137 6.28 10.95 -1.73
C THR A 137 6.60 10.91 -3.22
N ARG A 138 6.07 9.92 -3.94
CA ARG A 138 6.31 9.75 -5.38
C ARG A 138 5.04 9.38 -6.10
N THR A 139 4.88 9.88 -7.31
CA THR A 139 3.90 9.38 -8.26
C THR A 139 4.49 8.17 -8.98
N VAL A 140 3.68 7.12 -9.11
CA VAL A 140 3.99 5.89 -9.84
C VAL A 140 2.95 5.76 -10.96
N VAL A 141 3.38 5.18 -12.07
CA VAL A 141 2.53 4.87 -13.23
C VAL A 141 2.72 3.41 -13.55
N ILE A 142 1.61 2.70 -13.75
CA ILE A 142 1.59 1.34 -14.29
C ILE A 142 0.53 1.29 -15.40
N ASP A 143 0.73 0.40 -16.35
CA ASP A 143 -0.29 -0.03 -17.31
C ASP A 143 -1.25 -1.03 -16.65
N ILE A 144 -2.53 -0.89 -17.00
CA ILE A 144 -3.60 -1.77 -16.54
C ILE A 144 -4.57 -2.02 -17.70
N PRO A 145 -5.38 -3.09 -17.64
CA PRO A 145 -6.48 -3.27 -18.58
C PRO A 145 -7.43 -2.08 -18.52
N LYS A 146 -7.88 -1.62 -19.68
CA LYS A 146 -8.91 -0.60 -19.79
C LYS A 146 -10.18 -1.03 -19.05
N ASP A 147 -10.73 -0.13 -18.23
CA ASP A 147 -11.89 -0.38 -17.38
C ASP A 147 -11.70 -1.53 -16.37
N GLY A 148 -10.47 -2.04 -16.21
CA GLY A 148 -10.17 -3.22 -15.40
C GLY A 148 -10.31 -2.92 -13.91
N GLN A 149 -11.13 -3.68 -13.20
CA GLN A 149 -11.22 -3.60 -11.74
C GLN A 149 -10.22 -4.59 -11.11
N GLY A 150 -9.50 -4.15 -10.08
CA GLY A 150 -8.41 -4.97 -9.55
C GLY A 150 -7.66 -4.34 -8.39
N TYR A 151 -6.39 -4.72 -8.27
CA TYR A 151 -5.54 -4.40 -7.15
C TYR A 151 -4.17 -3.96 -7.62
N VAL A 152 -3.64 -2.89 -7.03
CA VAL A 152 -2.21 -2.62 -7.06
C VAL A 152 -1.59 -3.30 -5.85
N THR A 153 -0.54 -4.05 -6.07
CA THR A 153 0.23 -4.68 -5.00
C THR A 153 1.64 -4.15 -4.92
N TYR A 154 2.23 -4.15 -3.73
CA TYR A 154 3.66 -3.90 -3.53
C TYR A 154 4.31 -5.13 -2.90
N LEU A 155 5.39 -5.62 -3.51
CA LEU A 155 6.09 -6.87 -3.14
C LEU A 155 5.15 -8.09 -3.08
N ASP A 156 4.09 -8.10 -3.89
CA ASP A 156 3.02 -9.11 -3.91
C ASP A 156 2.36 -9.35 -2.53
N ARG A 157 2.46 -8.39 -1.61
CA ARG A 157 2.06 -8.56 -0.20
C ARG A 157 1.15 -7.46 0.29
N LEU A 158 1.44 -6.21 -0.07
CA LEU A 158 0.58 -5.08 0.28
C LEU A 158 -0.39 -4.82 -0.86
N HIS A 159 -1.67 -5.04 -0.63
CA HIS A 159 -2.71 -4.95 -1.65
C HIS A 159 -3.53 -3.67 -1.43
N PHE A 160 -3.71 -2.89 -2.48
CA PHE A 160 -4.59 -1.73 -2.52
C PHE A 160 -5.66 -1.97 -3.58
N LYS A 161 -6.93 -1.86 -3.18
CA LYS A 161 -8.03 -2.03 -4.14
C LYS A 161 -8.12 -0.77 -5.01
N VAL A 162 -8.07 -0.95 -6.33
CA VAL A 162 -8.36 0.08 -7.31
C VAL A 162 -9.84 -0.04 -7.65
N SER A 163 -10.66 0.81 -7.02
CA SER A 163 -12.05 1.01 -7.44
C SER A 163 -12.16 2.33 -8.21
N GLU A 164 -13.18 2.42 -9.06
CA GLU A 164 -13.63 3.68 -9.70
C GLU A 164 -13.80 4.83 -8.71
#